data_AF-A0A2W2B5T4-F1
#
_entry.id   AF-A0A2W2B5T4-F1
#
_cell.length_a   1.000
_cell.length_b   1.000
_cell.length_c   1.000
_cell.angle_alpha   90.00
_cell.angle_beta   90.00
_cell.angle_gamma   90.00
#
_symmetry.space_group_name_H-M   'P 1'
#
loop_
_entity.id
_entity.type
_entity.pdbx_description
1 polymer ?
#
loop_
_entity_poly.entity_id
_entity_poly.type
_entity_poly.pdbx_seq_one_letter_code
_entity_poly.pdbx_strand_id
1 'polypeptide(L)'
;MALRTQSFPSINATSPFSLNDMLTFLNRIKATWLPYFRQAAAVTGLPVQLLVAKSAVESGGKQHTTNSTYVGLMQIGKTTIADCLNYLQGTMYADGKKWIAPAGVIAKAIPIIQKSFPSFGKGGAVSKDAAFALAKSNTTAGAEFNVLMGAIYLQFLCQNPKFIDGSILRLDKVMSAYNTGPNYSFYKTPVSDTTGLVKVIRSSGLSSGKKQETSNHILKFCGVGGAFDLLFNNKFSLI
;
A
#
# COMPACT_ATOMS: atom_id res chain seq x y z
N MET A 1 -13.95 4.80 19.12
CA MET A 1 -14.82 4.06 18.18
C MET A 1 -13.93 3.44 17.11
N ALA A 2 -14.01 2.13 16.86
CA ALA A 2 -13.23 1.52 15.77
C ALA A 2 -13.76 2.00 14.42
N LEU A 3 -12.86 2.38 13.50
CA LEU A 3 -13.26 2.79 12.15
C LEU A 3 -13.80 1.59 11.38
N ARG A 4 -14.90 1.76 10.65
CA ARG A 4 -15.38 0.79 9.68
C ARG A 4 -14.57 0.95 8.39
N THR A 5 -14.26 -0.16 7.71
CA THR A 5 -13.69 -0.09 6.37
C THR A 5 -14.79 0.13 5.33
N GLN A 6 -14.47 0.81 4.24
CA GLN A 6 -15.31 0.91 3.04
C GLN A 6 -15.84 -0.46 2.56
N SER A 7 -17.09 -0.52 2.09
CA SER A 7 -17.70 -1.72 1.49
C SER A 7 -17.26 -1.91 0.03
N PHE A 8 -17.20 -3.16 -0.46
CA PHE A 8 -16.75 -3.50 -1.82
C PHE A 8 -17.77 -4.35 -2.61
N PRO A 9 -17.73 -4.37 -3.97
CA PRO A 9 -17.04 -3.40 -4.80
C PRO A 9 -17.66 -2.03 -4.54
N SER A 10 -16.83 -0.99 -4.44
CA SER A 10 -17.30 0.34 -4.06
C SER A 10 -17.72 1.19 -5.26
N ILE A 11 -17.67 0.61 -6.47
CA ILE A 11 -18.11 1.21 -7.73
C ILE A 11 -18.63 0.14 -8.70
N ASN A 12 -19.72 0.46 -9.42
CA ASN A 12 -20.32 -0.38 -10.47
C ASN A 12 -19.61 -0.24 -11.82
N ALA A 13 -18.28 -0.15 -11.80
CA ALA A 13 -17.44 -0.10 -13.00
C ALA A 13 -16.48 -1.28 -12.98
N THR A 14 -16.26 -1.90 -14.14
CA THR A 14 -15.34 -3.03 -14.26
C THR A 14 -13.91 -2.59 -14.04
N SER A 15 -13.12 -3.43 -13.38
CA SER A 15 -11.67 -3.29 -13.35
C SER A 15 -11.10 -3.29 -14.79
N PRO A 16 -10.09 -2.47 -15.10
CA PRO A 16 -9.40 -2.52 -16.39
C PRO A 16 -8.47 -3.74 -16.52
N PHE A 17 -8.18 -4.45 -15.42
CA PHE A 17 -7.66 -5.81 -15.49
C PHE A 17 -8.81 -6.80 -15.61
N SER A 18 -8.65 -7.81 -16.47
CA SER A 18 -9.62 -8.89 -16.56
C SER A 18 -9.68 -9.67 -15.25
N LEU A 19 -10.81 -10.32 -14.98
CA LEU A 19 -10.95 -11.20 -13.81
C LEU A 19 -9.86 -12.29 -13.81
N ASN A 20 -9.57 -12.88 -14.97
CA ASN A 20 -8.56 -13.93 -15.11
C ASN A 20 -7.14 -13.43 -14.79
N ASP A 21 -6.81 -12.21 -15.21
CA ASP A 21 -5.53 -11.58 -14.85
C ASP A 21 -5.44 -11.38 -13.34
N MET A 22 -6.48 -10.82 -12.73
CA MET A 22 -6.51 -10.58 -11.30
C MET A 22 -6.38 -11.88 -10.50
N LEU A 23 -7.11 -12.93 -10.88
CA LEU A 23 -6.98 -14.26 -10.28
C LEU A 23 -5.57 -14.83 -10.44
N THR A 24 -4.95 -14.65 -11.60
CA THR A 24 -3.55 -15.05 -11.84
C THR A 24 -2.59 -14.33 -10.89
N PHE A 25 -2.78 -13.02 -10.68
CA PHE A 25 -1.94 -12.23 -9.77
C PHE A 25 -2.12 -12.66 -8.32
N LEU A 26 -3.36 -12.85 -7.87
CA LEU A 26 -3.68 -13.30 -6.52
C LEU A 26 -3.15 -14.71 -6.25
N ASN A 27 -3.31 -15.63 -7.19
CA ASN A 27 -2.77 -16.99 -7.08
C ASN A 27 -1.24 -17.00 -6.99
N ARG A 28 -0.55 -16.17 -7.79
CA ARG A 28 0.91 -16.02 -7.69
C ARG A 28 1.35 -15.56 -6.30
N ILE A 29 0.66 -14.56 -5.74
CA ILE A 29 0.95 -14.07 -4.38
C ILE A 29 0.66 -15.16 -3.34
N LYS A 30 -0.50 -15.84 -3.45
CA LYS A 30 -0.91 -16.91 -2.54
C LYS A 30 0.14 -18.03 -2.48
N ALA A 31 0.60 -18.48 -3.64
CA ALA A 31 1.51 -19.62 -3.75
C ALA A 31 2.93 -19.31 -3.25
N THR A 32 3.45 -18.10 -3.49
CA THR A 32 4.88 -17.81 -3.26
C THR A 32 5.14 -16.85 -2.11
N TRP A 33 4.31 -15.82 -1.96
CA TRP A 33 4.67 -14.64 -1.16
C TRP A 33 3.81 -14.45 0.09
N LEU A 34 2.69 -15.15 0.19
CA LEU A 34 1.72 -15.00 1.27
C LEU A 34 2.30 -15.03 2.70
N PRO A 35 3.32 -15.84 3.03
CA PRO A 35 3.94 -15.79 4.35
C PRO A 35 4.45 -14.40 4.74
N TYR A 36 5.09 -13.66 3.80
CA TYR A 36 5.59 -12.31 4.07
C TYR A 36 4.45 -11.31 4.25
N PHE A 37 3.35 -11.46 3.50
CA PHE A 37 2.15 -10.65 3.68
C PHE A 37 1.47 -10.89 5.02
N ARG A 38 1.41 -12.15 5.49
CA ARG A 38 0.87 -12.50 6.82
C ARG A 38 1.74 -11.92 7.94
N GLN A 39 3.06 -12.01 7.81
CA GLN A 39 3.99 -11.40 8.76
C GLN A 39 3.84 -9.88 8.80
N ALA A 40 3.80 -9.21 7.64
CA ALA A 40 3.61 -7.76 7.57
C ALA A 40 2.23 -7.31 8.11
N ALA A 41 1.17 -8.10 7.88
CA ALA A 41 -0.13 -7.89 8.51
C ALA A 41 -0.06 -7.99 10.04
N ALA A 42 0.66 -8.99 10.58
CA ALA A 42 0.85 -9.15 12.02
C ALA A 42 1.68 -8.01 12.65
N VAL A 43 2.61 -7.41 11.90
CA VAL A 43 3.37 -6.22 12.30
C VAL A 43 2.49 -4.98 12.35
N THR A 44 1.75 -4.72 11.27
CA THR A 44 1.04 -3.45 11.05
C THR A 44 -0.38 -3.42 11.62
N GLY A 45 -0.98 -4.58 11.89
CA GLY A 45 -2.39 -4.72 12.23
C GLY A 45 -3.34 -4.52 11.05
N LEU A 46 -2.82 -4.37 9.83
CA LEU A 46 -3.64 -4.25 8.62
C LEU A 46 -4.18 -5.62 8.16
N PRO A 47 -5.36 -5.68 7.53
CA PRO A 47 -5.86 -6.92 6.92
C PRO A 47 -4.88 -7.46 5.87
N VAL A 48 -4.59 -8.77 5.90
CA VAL A 48 -3.70 -9.40 4.89
C VAL A 48 -4.25 -9.23 3.47
N GLN A 49 -5.58 -9.24 3.32
CA GLN A 49 -6.29 -8.95 2.08
C GLN A 49 -5.90 -7.60 1.50
N LEU A 50 -5.74 -6.57 2.34
CA LEU A 50 -5.36 -5.23 1.91
C LEU A 50 -3.97 -5.22 1.27
N LEU A 51 -3.01 -5.89 1.93
CA LEU A 51 -1.62 -5.93 1.47
C LEU A 51 -1.48 -6.77 0.20
N VAL A 52 -2.17 -7.92 0.13
CA VAL A 52 -2.17 -8.78 -1.07
C VAL A 52 -2.83 -8.08 -2.25
N ALA A 53 -3.97 -7.43 -2.04
CA ALA A 53 -4.63 -6.64 -3.08
C ALA A 53 -3.71 -5.56 -3.64
N LYS A 54 -2.96 -4.88 -2.77
CA LYS A 54 -1.96 -3.88 -3.18
C LYS A 54 -0.92 -4.48 -4.10
N SER A 55 -0.31 -5.58 -3.70
CA SER A 55 0.70 -6.24 -4.52
C SER A 55 0.15 -6.76 -5.85
N ALA A 56 -1.09 -7.25 -5.89
CA ALA A 56 -1.73 -7.73 -7.10
C ALA A 56 -1.89 -6.61 -8.14
N VAL A 57 -2.34 -5.42 -7.72
CA VAL A 57 -2.52 -4.29 -8.63
C VAL A 57 -1.20 -3.68 -9.06
N GLU A 58 -0.21 -3.63 -8.17
CA GLU A 58 1.07 -2.96 -8.39
C GLU A 58 2.04 -3.76 -9.26
N SER A 59 2.27 -5.02 -8.91
CA SER A 59 3.29 -5.86 -9.55
C SER A 59 2.73 -7.13 -10.16
N GLY A 60 1.43 -7.40 -9.97
CA GLY A 60 0.84 -8.69 -10.28
C GLY A 60 1.47 -9.82 -9.46
N GLY A 61 2.07 -9.54 -8.30
CA GLY A 61 2.82 -10.53 -7.51
C GLY A 61 4.20 -10.87 -8.05
N LYS A 62 4.83 -9.97 -8.82
CA LYS A 62 6.19 -10.14 -9.33
C LYS A 62 7.18 -9.33 -8.49
N GLN A 63 8.12 -9.99 -7.82
CA GLN A 63 9.19 -9.30 -7.09
C GLN A 63 10.14 -8.56 -8.05
N HIS A 64 10.30 -9.04 -9.28
CA HIS A 64 11.07 -8.36 -10.31
C HIS A 64 10.15 -7.83 -11.42
N THR A 65 10.18 -6.51 -11.62
CA THR A 65 9.43 -5.77 -12.64
C THR A 65 10.38 -4.93 -13.48
N THR A 66 9.95 -4.48 -14.66
CA THR A 66 10.72 -3.55 -15.51
C THR A 66 10.84 -2.15 -14.90
N ASN A 67 9.99 -1.80 -13.93
CA ASN A 67 10.07 -0.54 -13.19
C ASN A 67 11.32 -0.50 -12.28
N SER A 68 12.16 0.51 -12.48
CA SER A 68 13.37 0.74 -11.68
C SER A 68 13.21 1.84 -10.63
N THR A 69 12.12 2.61 -10.69
CA THR A 69 11.84 3.72 -9.76
C THR A 69 11.06 3.22 -8.55
N TYR A 70 10.08 2.35 -8.80
CA TYR A 70 9.29 1.67 -7.79
C TYR A 70 9.50 0.17 -7.97
N VAL A 71 9.84 -0.52 -6.89
CA VAL A 71 10.41 -1.87 -6.97
C VAL A 71 9.66 -2.87 -6.12
N GLY A 72 9.81 -4.15 -6.48
CA GLY A 72 9.31 -5.29 -5.72
C GLY A 72 7.79 -5.45 -5.74
N LEU A 73 7.35 -6.38 -4.91
CA LEU A 73 5.94 -6.80 -4.79
C LEU A 73 4.97 -5.65 -4.54
N MET A 74 5.36 -4.65 -3.75
CA MET A 74 4.53 -3.51 -3.33
C MET A 74 4.83 -2.22 -4.11
N GLN A 75 5.70 -2.27 -5.13
CA GLN A 75 6.14 -1.12 -5.95
C GLN A 75 6.43 0.12 -5.09
N ILE A 76 7.42 0.00 -4.21
CA ILE A 76 7.79 1.10 -3.29
C ILE A 76 9.02 1.87 -3.81
N GLY A 77 8.99 3.19 -3.65
CA GLY A 77 10.06 4.09 -4.09
C GLY A 77 11.16 4.26 -3.04
N LYS A 78 12.34 4.71 -3.50
CA LYS A 78 13.51 4.96 -2.63
C LYS A 78 13.22 5.95 -1.49
N THR A 79 12.58 7.07 -1.82
CA THR A 79 12.20 8.09 -0.82
C THR A 79 11.17 7.55 0.17
N THR A 80 10.17 6.81 -0.33
CA THR A 80 9.16 6.16 0.52
C THR A 80 9.77 5.16 1.50
N ILE A 81 10.76 4.37 1.09
CA ILE A 81 11.49 3.48 2.01
C ILE A 81 12.18 4.29 3.11
N ALA A 82 12.88 5.37 2.75
CA ALA A 82 13.54 6.23 3.73
C ALA A 82 12.53 6.84 4.72
N ASP A 83 11.38 7.29 4.22
CA ASP A 83 10.30 7.83 5.06
C ASP A 83 9.71 6.76 6.00
N CYS A 84 9.57 5.51 5.55
CA CYS A 84 9.12 4.41 6.41
C CYS A 84 10.12 4.11 7.53
N LEU A 85 11.42 4.11 7.21
CA LEU A 85 12.48 3.92 8.21
C LEU A 85 12.48 5.08 9.23
N ASN A 86 12.35 6.32 8.76
CA ASN A 86 12.20 7.50 9.60
C ASN A 86 10.92 7.44 10.46
N TYR A 87 9.82 6.91 9.91
CA TYR A 87 8.55 6.76 10.62
C TYR A 87 8.67 5.81 11.82
N LEU A 88 9.40 4.71 11.63
CA LEU A 88 9.73 3.76 12.70
C LEU A 88 10.69 4.34 13.74
N GLN A 89 11.59 5.23 13.33
CA GLN A 89 12.52 5.92 14.24
C GLN A 89 11.91 7.18 14.88
N GLY A 90 10.68 7.53 14.52
CA GLY A 90 10.04 8.76 14.96
C GLY A 90 10.85 9.99 14.53
N THR A 91 11.25 10.07 13.28
CA THR A 91 11.94 11.23 12.67
C THR A 91 11.26 11.68 11.37
N MET A 92 10.23 10.98 10.90
CA MET A 92 9.47 11.37 9.70
C MET A 92 8.71 12.67 9.95
N TYR A 93 8.80 13.60 8.99
CA TYR A 93 8.04 14.86 9.00
C TYR A 93 7.26 14.99 7.70
N ALA A 94 5.93 15.11 7.80
CA ALA A 94 5.04 15.22 6.65
C ALA A 94 3.77 15.98 7.05
N ASP A 95 3.18 16.70 6.09
CA ASP A 95 1.95 17.50 6.33
C ASP A 95 2.10 18.50 7.49
N GLY A 96 3.29 19.08 7.67
CA GLY A 96 3.54 20.07 8.72
C GLY A 96 3.59 19.50 10.15
N LYS A 97 3.72 18.18 10.31
CA LYS A 97 3.91 17.56 11.62
C LYS A 97 4.82 16.34 11.58
N LYS A 98 5.31 15.97 12.75
CA LYS A 98 6.09 14.76 12.98
C LYS A 98 5.16 13.54 13.03
N TRP A 99 5.56 12.46 12.38
CA TRP A 99 4.87 11.18 12.38
C TRP A 99 5.74 10.10 13.04
N ILE A 100 5.11 9.28 13.87
CA ILE A 100 5.75 8.14 14.53
C ILE A 100 4.82 6.92 14.46
N ALA A 101 5.42 5.76 14.21
CA ALA A 101 4.69 4.50 14.22
C ALA A 101 4.18 4.15 15.63
N PRO A 102 3.02 3.48 15.76
CA PRO A 102 2.60 2.96 17.06
C PRO A 102 3.67 2.05 17.65
N ALA A 103 3.88 2.10 18.97
CA ALA A 103 4.95 1.34 19.64
C ALA A 103 4.92 -0.16 19.32
N GLY A 104 3.74 -0.76 19.22
CA GLY A 104 3.59 -2.17 18.83
C GLY A 104 4.03 -2.48 17.41
N VAL A 105 3.91 -1.53 16.47
CA VAL A 105 4.42 -1.67 15.10
C VAL A 105 5.95 -1.57 15.12
N ILE A 106 6.50 -0.60 15.85
CA ILE A 106 7.96 -0.42 15.99
C ILE A 106 8.61 -1.68 16.54
N ALA A 107 8.09 -2.19 17.67
CA ALA A 107 8.63 -3.36 18.35
C ALA A 107 8.66 -4.63 17.46
N LYS A 108 7.67 -4.78 16.57
CA LYS A 108 7.58 -5.92 15.65
C LYS A 108 8.39 -5.73 14.37
N ALA A 109 8.50 -4.50 13.86
CA ALA A 109 9.19 -4.20 12.60
C ALA A 109 10.72 -4.18 12.75
N ILE A 110 11.24 -3.62 13.84
CA ILE A 110 12.69 -3.46 14.05
C ILE A 110 13.45 -4.79 13.92
N PRO A 111 13.04 -5.91 14.57
CA PRO A 111 13.76 -7.17 14.46
C PRO A 111 13.84 -7.73 13.05
N ILE A 112 12.81 -7.50 12.22
CA ILE A 112 12.80 -7.95 10.82
C ILE A 112 13.81 -7.14 10.01
N ILE A 113 13.84 -5.82 10.19
CA ILE A 113 14.78 -4.91 9.51
C ILE A 113 16.22 -5.21 9.92
N GLN A 114 16.45 -5.54 11.20
CA GLN A 114 17.78 -5.84 11.74
C GLN A 114 18.43 -7.08 11.11
N LYS A 115 17.66 -8.00 10.50
CA LYS A 115 18.22 -9.12 9.73
C LYS A 115 19.13 -8.67 8.59
N SER A 116 18.81 -7.51 7.98
CA SER A 116 19.60 -6.94 6.88
C SER A 116 20.36 -5.68 7.29
N PHE A 117 19.92 -4.99 8.35
CA PHE A 117 20.53 -3.78 8.87
C PHE A 117 20.70 -3.83 10.40
N PRO A 118 21.72 -4.55 10.92
CA PRO A 118 21.83 -4.88 12.36
C PRO A 118 21.83 -3.70 13.33
N SER A 119 22.27 -2.53 12.89
CA SER A 119 22.34 -1.30 13.71
C SER A 119 21.04 -0.50 13.71
N PHE A 120 20.04 -0.86 12.90
CA PHE A 120 18.76 -0.16 12.85
C PHE A 120 18.05 -0.23 14.21
N GLY A 121 17.50 0.88 14.68
CA GLY A 121 16.88 0.99 16.01
C GLY A 121 17.86 1.10 17.19
N LYS A 122 19.17 1.04 16.95
CA LYS A 122 20.24 1.23 17.95
C LYS A 122 21.05 2.52 17.71
N GLY A 123 20.42 3.52 17.10
CA GLY A 123 21.10 4.75 16.64
C GLY A 123 21.79 4.63 15.28
N GLY A 124 21.79 3.45 14.65
CA GLY A 124 22.34 3.26 13.31
C GLY A 124 21.44 3.85 12.21
N ALA A 125 22.04 4.59 11.29
CA ALA A 125 21.39 5.03 10.05
C ALA A 125 21.43 3.92 9.00
N VAL A 126 20.36 3.81 8.21
CA VAL A 126 20.29 2.91 7.05
C VAL A 126 20.42 3.75 5.79
N SER A 127 21.38 3.40 4.93
CA SER A 127 21.49 4.03 3.62
C SER A 127 20.23 3.77 2.79
N LYS A 128 19.59 4.84 2.30
CA LYS A 128 18.41 4.73 1.42
C LYS A 128 18.70 3.93 0.16
N ASP A 129 19.93 3.98 -0.36
CA ASP A 129 20.33 3.24 -1.55
C ASP A 129 20.48 1.75 -1.25
N ALA A 130 21.08 1.40 -0.11
CA ALA A 130 21.17 0.01 0.33
C ALA A 130 19.79 -0.61 0.62
N ALA A 131 18.92 0.14 1.30
CA ALA A 131 17.54 -0.29 1.56
C ALA A 131 16.73 -0.47 0.28
N PHE A 132 16.88 0.44 -0.69
CA PHE A 132 16.23 0.32 -1.99
C PHE A 132 16.78 -0.85 -2.81
N ALA A 133 18.09 -1.07 -2.80
CA ALA A 133 18.72 -2.22 -3.45
C ALA A 133 18.23 -3.55 -2.86
N LEU A 134 18.10 -3.64 -1.54
CA LEU A 134 17.51 -4.81 -0.87
C LEU A 134 16.07 -5.02 -1.33
N ALA A 135 15.22 -3.99 -1.26
CA ALA A 135 13.82 -4.05 -1.67
C ALA A 135 13.62 -4.45 -3.14
N LYS A 136 14.59 -4.12 -4.01
CA LYS A 136 14.62 -4.48 -5.43
C LYS A 136 15.14 -5.91 -5.68
N SER A 137 15.95 -6.44 -4.77
CA SER A 137 16.62 -7.72 -4.97
C SER A 137 15.61 -8.85 -5.16
N ASN A 138 15.91 -9.77 -6.07
CA ASN A 138 15.08 -10.94 -6.33
C ASN A 138 15.39 -12.07 -5.34
N THR A 139 15.39 -11.76 -4.05
CA THR A 139 15.70 -12.68 -2.96
C THR A 139 14.54 -12.73 -1.96
N THR A 140 14.49 -13.78 -1.14
CA THR A 140 13.56 -13.88 -0.01
C THR A 140 13.65 -12.68 0.93
N ALA A 141 14.87 -12.27 1.30
CA ALA A 141 15.09 -11.11 2.17
C ALA A 141 14.60 -9.81 1.50
N GLY A 142 14.84 -9.67 0.19
CA GLY A 142 14.33 -8.54 -0.58
C GLY A 142 12.81 -8.47 -0.63
N ALA A 143 12.15 -9.60 -0.82
CA ALA A 143 10.69 -9.70 -0.83
C ALA A 143 10.10 -9.43 0.57
N GLU A 144 10.64 -10.03 1.64
CA GLU A 144 10.22 -9.77 3.03
C GLU A 144 10.34 -8.27 3.35
N PHE A 145 11.49 -7.66 3.03
CA PHE A 145 11.73 -6.24 3.26
C PHE A 145 10.81 -5.35 2.42
N ASN A 146 10.60 -5.66 1.14
CA ASN A 146 9.72 -4.90 0.25
C ASN A 146 8.27 -4.90 0.75
N VAL A 147 7.75 -6.07 1.12
CA VAL A 147 6.40 -6.21 1.64
C VAL A 147 6.24 -5.47 2.97
N LEU A 148 7.23 -5.57 3.86
CA LEU A 148 7.23 -4.84 5.13
C LEU A 148 7.20 -3.32 4.92
N MET A 149 8.05 -2.77 4.05
CA MET A 149 8.08 -1.32 3.78
C MET A 149 6.77 -0.84 3.15
N GLY A 150 6.21 -1.59 2.19
CA GLY A 150 4.90 -1.28 1.61
C GLY A 150 3.76 -1.31 2.63
N ALA A 151 3.78 -2.28 3.55
CA ALA A 151 2.78 -2.40 4.60
C ALA A 151 2.90 -1.28 5.64
N ILE A 152 4.12 -0.89 6.04
CA ILE A 152 4.35 0.26 6.92
C ILE A 152 3.85 1.55 6.27
N TYR A 153 4.11 1.74 4.98
CA TYR A 153 3.62 2.93 4.27
C TYR A 153 2.08 2.96 4.24
N LEU A 154 1.42 1.84 3.96
CA LEU A 154 -0.04 1.74 4.06
C LEU A 154 -0.55 2.01 5.48
N GLN A 155 0.15 1.53 6.50
CA GLN A 155 -0.21 1.71 7.90
C GLN A 155 -0.14 3.19 8.31
N PHE A 156 0.88 3.91 7.83
CA PHE A 156 0.97 5.36 7.92
C PHE A 156 -0.22 6.04 7.22
N LEU A 157 -0.50 5.68 5.97
CA LEU A 157 -1.60 6.28 5.21
C LEU A 157 -2.94 6.06 5.92
N CYS A 158 -3.24 4.85 6.39
CA CYS A 158 -4.49 4.52 7.09
C CYS A 158 -4.73 5.33 8.38
N GLN A 159 -3.70 5.94 8.95
CA GLN A 159 -3.84 6.83 10.11
C GLN A 159 -4.13 8.29 9.72
N ASN A 160 -4.04 8.64 8.44
CA ASN A 160 -4.21 10.03 8.01
C ASN A 160 -5.71 10.41 8.01
N PRO A 161 -6.11 11.44 8.79
CA PRO A 161 -7.51 11.85 8.86
C PRO A 161 -8.13 12.24 7.50
N LYS A 162 -7.30 12.65 6.52
CA LYS A 162 -7.76 12.96 5.16
C LYS A 162 -8.46 11.78 4.46
N PHE A 163 -8.21 10.55 4.90
CA PHE A 163 -8.81 9.35 4.31
C PHE A 163 -9.92 8.76 5.19
N ILE A 164 -10.42 9.53 6.15
CA ILE A 164 -11.51 9.12 7.03
C ILE A 164 -12.70 10.02 6.74
N ASP A 165 -13.79 9.43 6.25
CA ASP A 165 -15.06 10.12 6.03
C ASP A 165 -16.04 9.67 7.13
N GLY A 166 -16.20 10.52 8.15
CA GLY A 166 -17.00 10.19 9.34
C GLY A 166 -16.38 9.04 10.14
N SER A 167 -17.06 7.89 10.16
CA SER A 167 -16.57 6.65 10.82
C SER A 167 -15.92 5.65 9.86
N ILE A 168 -15.77 6.01 8.58
CA ILE A 168 -15.33 5.09 7.53
C ILE A 168 -13.91 5.42 7.09
N LEU A 169 -13.00 4.45 7.19
CA LEU A 169 -11.71 4.49 6.52
C LEU A 169 -11.89 4.20 5.03
N ARG A 170 -11.55 5.19 4.20
CA ARG A 170 -11.67 5.18 2.74
C ARG A 170 -10.45 4.53 2.11
N LEU A 171 -10.50 3.20 1.95
CA LEU A 171 -9.39 2.46 1.34
C LEU A 171 -9.15 2.86 -0.12
N ASP A 172 -10.17 3.29 -0.86
CA ASP A 172 -9.98 3.90 -2.19
C ASP A 172 -9.12 5.17 -2.17
N LYS A 173 -9.33 6.07 -1.19
CA LYS A 173 -8.47 7.25 -0.96
C LYS A 173 -7.05 6.81 -0.56
N VAL A 174 -6.92 5.83 0.35
CA VAL A 174 -5.61 5.30 0.78
C VAL A 174 -4.84 4.71 -0.41
N MET A 175 -5.47 3.87 -1.24
CA MET A 175 -4.82 3.25 -2.40
C MET A 175 -4.41 4.28 -3.45
N SER A 176 -5.28 5.27 -3.69
CA SER A 176 -4.97 6.40 -4.57
C SER A 176 -3.76 7.19 -4.04
N ALA A 177 -3.75 7.53 -2.75
CA ALA A 177 -2.66 8.26 -2.12
C ALA A 177 -1.34 7.47 -2.09
N TYR A 178 -1.40 6.14 -2.05
CA TYR A 178 -0.20 5.32 -2.23
C TYR A 178 0.40 5.52 -3.62
N ASN A 179 -0.41 5.62 -4.67
CA ASN A 179 0.06 5.82 -6.05
C ASN A 179 0.56 7.24 -6.33
N THR A 180 -0.17 8.27 -5.86
CA THR A 180 0.12 9.66 -6.21
C THR A 180 0.87 10.43 -5.12
N GLY A 181 0.86 9.93 -3.89
CA GLY A 181 1.28 10.66 -2.69
C GLY A 181 0.08 11.29 -1.94
N PRO A 182 0.20 11.51 -0.62
CA PRO A 182 -0.92 11.92 0.26
C PRO A 182 -1.17 13.44 0.33
N ASN A 183 -0.37 14.25 -0.37
CA ASN A 183 -0.34 15.70 -0.18
C ASN A 183 -1.36 16.47 -1.02
N TYR A 184 -2.21 15.78 -1.79
CA TYR A 184 -3.22 16.44 -2.59
C TYR A 184 -4.44 16.86 -1.76
N SER A 185 -4.88 18.10 -1.95
CA SER A 185 -6.03 18.67 -1.25
C SER A 185 -7.34 17.94 -1.57
N PHE A 186 -7.46 17.37 -2.77
CA PHE A 186 -8.67 16.69 -3.23
C PHE A 186 -9.03 15.44 -2.40
N TYR A 187 -8.11 14.88 -1.62
CA TYR A 187 -8.43 13.80 -0.68
C TYR A 187 -9.33 14.26 0.47
N LYS A 188 -9.30 15.56 0.82
CA LYS A 188 -10.17 16.15 1.83
C LYS A 188 -11.61 16.32 1.34
N THR A 189 -11.85 16.25 0.02
CA THR A 189 -13.18 16.37 -0.53
C THR A 189 -14.05 15.19 -0.06
N PRO A 190 -15.16 15.45 0.67
CA PRO A 190 -16.10 14.41 1.03
C PRO A 190 -16.74 13.85 -0.24
N VAL A 191 -16.77 12.54 -0.38
CA VAL A 191 -17.40 11.87 -1.53
C VAL A 191 -18.21 10.69 -1.02
N SER A 192 -19.39 10.44 -1.59
CA SER A 192 -20.29 9.38 -1.13
C SER A 192 -19.76 7.97 -1.42
N ASP A 193 -19.00 7.80 -2.51
CA ASP A 193 -18.52 6.52 -3.00
C ASP A 193 -17.21 6.67 -3.79
N THR A 194 -16.71 5.57 -4.36
CA THR A 194 -15.51 5.58 -5.20
C THR A 194 -15.77 6.28 -6.55
N THR A 195 -17.00 6.25 -7.07
CA THR A 195 -17.38 7.00 -8.28
C THR A 195 -17.13 8.49 -8.10
N GLY A 196 -17.54 9.06 -6.96
CA GLY A 196 -17.30 10.45 -6.59
C GLY A 196 -15.81 10.77 -6.50
N LEU A 197 -15.01 9.88 -5.89
CA LEU A 197 -13.55 10.06 -5.84
C LEU A 197 -12.92 10.12 -7.23
N VAL A 198 -13.31 9.20 -8.13
CA VAL A 198 -12.81 9.18 -9.52
C VAL A 198 -13.19 10.47 -10.25
N LYS A 199 -14.42 10.98 -10.06
CA LYS A 199 -14.83 12.28 -10.63
C LYS A 199 -13.96 13.42 -10.11
N VAL A 200 -13.74 13.49 -8.79
CA VAL A 200 -12.87 14.51 -8.17
C VAL A 200 -11.46 14.46 -8.73
N ILE A 201 -10.87 13.27 -8.91
CA ILE A 201 -9.53 13.10 -9.48
C ILE A 201 -9.49 13.57 -10.94
N ARG A 202 -10.47 13.20 -11.76
CA ARG A 202 -10.56 13.61 -13.17
C ARG A 202 -10.71 15.12 -13.34
N SER A 203 -11.39 15.76 -12.39
CA SER A 203 -11.57 17.22 -12.34
C SER A 203 -10.44 17.97 -11.61
N SER A 204 -9.44 17.29 -11.07
CA SER A 204 -8.35 17.90 -10.30
C SER A 204 -7.33 18.67 -11.18
N GLY A 205 -6.36 19.32 -10.54
CA GLY A 205 -5.22 19.96 -11.21
C GLY A 205 -4.12 19.00 -11.68
N LEU A 206 -4.30 17.68 -11.57
CA LEU A 206 -3.34 16.69 -12.08
C LEU A 206 -3.21 16.76 -13.61
N SER A 207 -2.06 16.35 -14.15
CA SER A 207 -1.90 16.18 -15.60
C SER A 207 -2.87 15.12 -16.14
N SER A 208 -3.26 15.22 -17.42
CA SER A 208 -4.19 14.28 -18.06
C SER A 208 -3.75 12.82 -17.89
N GLY A 209 -2.47 12.53 -18.11
CA GLY A 209 -1.89 11.20 -17.88
C GLY A 209 -2.05 10.73 -16.43
N LYS A 210 -1.77 11.59 -15.44
CA LYS A 210 -1.91 11.24 -14.02
C LYS A 210 -3.35 11.04 -13.58
N LYS A 211 -4.29 11.79 -14.15
CA LYS A 211 -5.72 11.58 -13.94
C LYS A 211 -6.16 10.21 -14.41
N GLN A 212 -5.74 9.81 -15.62
CA GLN A 212 -6.08 8.51 -16.19
C GLN A 212 -5.43 7.37 -15.41
N GLU A 213 -4.13 7.48 -15.13
CA GLU A 213 -3.35 6.50 -14.35
C GLU A 213 -4.00 6.25 -12.98
N THR A 214 -4.27 7.31 -12.23
CA THR A 214 -4.83 7.20 -10.87
C THR A 214 -6.27 6.69 -10.89
N SER A 215 -7.09 7.12 -11.86
CA SER A 215 -8.46 6.60 -12.01
C SER A 215 -8.44 5.10 -12.32
N ASN A 216 -7.61 4.68 -13.26
CA ASN A 216 -7.45 3.26 -13.62
C ASN A 216 -6.92 2.46 -12.44
N HIS A 217 -5.98 3.01 -11.69
CA HIS A 217 -5.43 2.40 -10.48
C HIS A 217 -6.54 2.10 -9.48
N ILE A 218 -7.37 3.08 -9.14
CA ILE A 218 -8.53 2.89 -8.24
C ILE A 218 -9.48 1.82 -8.76
N LEU A 219 -9.77 1.81 -10.08
CA LEU A 219 -10.66 0.80 -10.67
C LEU A 219 -10.10 -0.62 -10.59
N LYS A 220 -8.78 -0.82 -10.68
CA LYS A 220 -8.14 -2.13 -10.47
C LYS A 220 -8.33 -2.67 -9.05
N PHE A 221 -8.45 -1.77 -8.06
CA PHE A 221 -8.74 -2.14 -6.67
C PHE A 221 -10.23 -2.36 -6.44
N CYS A 222 -11.03 -1.33 -6.73
CA CYS A 222 -12.37 -1.16 -6.21
C CYS A 222 -13.48 -1.54 -7.20
N GLY A 223 -13.14 -1.67 -8.49
CA GLY A 223 -14.08 -2.06 -9.53
C GLY A 223 -14.50 -3.52 -9.43
N VAL A 224 -15.56 -3.87 -10.16
CA VAL A 224 -16.03 -5.25 -10.27
C VAL A 224 -14.92 -6.13 -10.85
N GLY A 225 -14.63 -7.25 -10.19
CA GLY A 225 -13.51 -8.13 -10.51
C GLY A 225 -12.13 -7.58 -10.12
N GLY A 226 -12.08 -6.42 -9.46
CA GLY A 226 -10.87 -5.84 -8.90
C GLY A 226 -10.39 -6.54 -7.62
N ALA A 227 -9.19 -6.21 -7.18
CA ALA A 227 -8.55 -6.93 -6.08
C ALA A 227 -9.33 -6.88 -4.75
N PHE A 228 -9.93 -5.72 -4.41
CA PHE A 228 -10.73 -5.60 -3.18
C PHE A 228 -12.08 -6.28 -3.31
N ASP A 229 -12.75 -6.18 -4.47
CA ASP A 229 -13.99 -6.91 -4.71
C ASP A 229 -13.78 -8.41 -4.47
N LEU A 230 -12.70 -8.98 -5.01
CA LEU A 230 -12.45 -10.41 -4.88
C LEU A 230 -12.12 -10.82 -3.43
N LEU A 231 -11.26 -10.07 -2.76
CA LEU A 231 -10.74 -10.45 -1.44
C LEU A 231 -11.65 -10.09 -0.26
N PHE A 232 -12.36 -8.95 -0.32
CA PHE A 232 -13.19 -8.47 0.78
C PHE A 232 -14.64 -8.96 0.69
N ASN A 233 -15.09 -9.41 -0.49
CA ASN A 233 -16.39 -10.07 -0.65
C ASN A 233 -16.30 -11.59 -0.69
N ASN A 234 -15.18 -12.17 -0.23
CA ASN A 234 -14.96 -13.62 -0.16
C ASN A 234 -15.13 -14.35 -1.51
N LYS A 235 -14.90 -13.69 -2.64
CA LYS A 235 -14.88 -14.31 -3.97
C LYS A 235 -13.51 -14.93 -4.29
N PHE A 236 -12.50 -14.69 -3.46
CA PHE A 236 -11.19 -15.33 -3.48
C PHE A 236 -10.68 -15.56 -2.05
N SER A 237 -10.19 -16.77 -1.75
CA SER A 237 -9.67 -17.14 -0.43
C SER A 237 -8.14 -17.13 -0.35
N LEU A 238 -7.60 -16.46 0.67
CA LEU A 238 -6.19 -16.53 1.08
C LEU A 238 -5.90 -17.63 2.11
N ILE A 239 -6.94 -18.35 2.54
CA ILE A 239 -6.85 -19.59 3.32
C ILE A 239 -6.65 -20.74 2.35
#